data_AF-A0A3P1CFA2-F1
#
_entry.id   AF-A0A3P1CFA2-F1
#
_cell.length_a   1.000
_cell.length_b   1.000
_cell.length_c   1.000
_cell.angle_alpha   90.00
_cell.angle_beta   90.00
_cell.angle_gamma   90.00
#
_symmetry.space_group_name_H-M   'P 1'
#
loop_
_entity.id
_entity.type
_entity.pdbx_description
1 polymer ?
#
loop_
_entity_poly.entity_id
_entity_poly.type
_entity_poly.pdbx_seq_one_letter_code
_entity_poly.pdbx_strand_id
1 'polypeptide(L)'
;MKSLLSNTVPPVERLLNGLTLLLLVGQVALIIGYYAQLPETIPVHFGLEGKPDRWGGRGNLVVVPIISAFIGSLFWGVRQIPADFYNLPTALTPENRERQVRNTHEMLAMLTLVTMIFMVWTLWDWARSAANAELVRSKIAPIIFMGVSMLATTVYYVRRAYVLR
;
A
#
# COMPACT_ATOMS: atom_id res chain seq x y z
N MET A 1 -9.83 -9.07 -17.59
CA MET A 1 -9.63 -8.52 -16.22
C MET A 1 -10.61 -7.39 -16.02
N LYS A 2 -11.36 -7.37 -14.90
CA LYS A 2 -12.23 -6.21 -14.61
C LYS A 2 -11.36 -5.03 -14.20
N SER A 3 -11.62 -3.85 -14.77
CA SER A 3 -10.95 -2.61 -14.35
C SER A 3 -11.23 -2.33 -12.88
N LEU A 4 -10.21 -1.90 -12.14
CA LEU A 4 -10.30 -1.55 -10.70
C LEU A 4 -11.39 -0.53 -10.38
N LEU A 5 -11.74 0.32 -11.36
CA LEU A 5 -12.71 1.41 -11.21
C LEU A 5 -14.04 1.15 -11.92
N SER A 6 -14.27 -0.05 -12.45
CA SER A 6 -15.51 -0.41 -13.16
C SER A 6 -16.74 -0.30 -12.25
N ASN A 7 -17.91 0.03 -12.83
CA ASN A 7 -19.20 -0.03 -12.14
C ASN A 7 -19.61 -1.46 -11.72
N THR A 8 -18.91 -2.48 -12.22
CA THR A 8 -19.10 -3.87 -11.80
C THR A 8 -18.32 -4.24 -10.52
N VAL A 9 -17.46 -3.34 -10.04
CA VAL A 9 -16.75 -3.47 -8.76
C VAL A 9 -17.61 -2.85 -7.66
N PRO A 10 -17.78 -3.52 -6.49
CA PRO A 10 -18.55 -2.98 -5.38
C PRO A 10 -18.08 -1.57 -4.96
N PRO A 11 -18.98 -0.68 -4.51
CA PRO A 11 -18.64 0.71 -4.25
C PRO A 11 -17.48 0.93 -3.27
N VAL A 12 -17.43 0.14 -2.18
CA VAL A 12 -16.36 0.21 -1.18
C VAL A 12 -15.02 -0.19 -1.78
N GLU A 13 -14.95 -1.37 -2.42
CA GLU A 13 -13.72 -1.81 -3.11
C GLU A 13 -13.25 -0.79 -4.15
N ARG A 14 -14.19 -0.23 -4.93
CA ARG A 14 -13.90 0.79 -5.94
C ARG A 14 -13.34 2.07 -5.33
N LEU A 15 -13.89 2.53 -4.21
CA LEU A 15 -13.36 3.68 -3.47
C LEU A 15 -11.93 3.41 -2.98
N LEU A 16 -11.70 2.25 -2.36
CA LEU A 16 -10.37 1.85 -1.87
C LEU A 16 -9.34 1.78 -3.01
N ASN A 17 -9.73 1.23 -4.17
CA ASN A 17 -8.91 1.21 -5.37
C ASN A 17 -8.63 2.62 -5.91
N GLY A 18 -9.64 3.50 -5.93
CA GLY A 18 -9.47 4.90 -6.35
C GLY A 18 -8.49 5.66 -5.46
N LEU A 19 -8.60 5.51 -4.13
CA LEU A 19 -7.65 6.08 -3.18
C LEU A 19 -6.24 5.52 -3.34
N THR A 20 -6.13 4.21 -3.58
CA THR A 20 -4.83 3.55 -3.86
C THR A 20 -4.15 4.16 -5.09
N LEU A 21 -4.88 4.32 -6.20
CA LEU A 21 -4.35 4.92 -7.43
C LEU A 21 -3.99 6.40 -7.21
N LEU A 22 -4.81 7.14 -6.46
CA LEU A 22 -4.53 8.53 -6.10
C LEU A 22 -3.22 8.65 -5.30
N LEU A 23 -3.00 7.76 -4.33
CA LEU A 23 -1.75 7.74 -3.55
C LEU A 23 -0.55 7.37 -4.42
N LEU A 24 -0.69 6.44 -5.37
CA LEU A 24 0.39 6.09 -6.30
C LEU A 24 0.78 7.29 -7.18
N VAL A 25 -0.20 8.02 -7.73
CA VAL A 25 0.05 9.28 -8.45
C VAL A 25 0.67 10.33 -7.52
N GLY A 26 0.19 10.40 -6.28
CA GLY A 26 0.71 11.27 -5.24
C GLY A 26 2.19 11.05 -4.95
N GLN A 27 2.68 9.81 -4.96
CA GLN A 27 4.10 9.52 -4.80
C GLN A 27 4.95 10.14 -5.91
N VAL A 28 4.51 10.01 -7.17
CA VAL A 28 5.21 10.59 -8.32
C VAL A 28 5.18 12.11 -8.25
N ALA A 29 4.02 12.69 -7.94
CA ALA A 29 3.87 14.13 -7.76
C ALA A 29 4.76 14.68 -6.63
N LEU A 30 4.89 13.93 -5.53
CA LEU A 30 5.74 14.29 -4.41
C LEU A 30 7.22 14.32 -4.82
N ILE A 31 7.69 13.31 -5.55
CA ILE A 31 9.07 13.29 -6.07
C ILE A 31 9.31 14.50 -6.98
N ILE A 32 8.40 14.77 -7.93
CA ILE A 32 8.52 15.93 -8.83
C ILE A 32 8.59 17.23 -8.03
N GLY A 33 7.74 17.40 -7.01
CA GLY A 33 7.70 18.60 -6.17
C GLY A 33 8.98 18.86 -5.39
N TYR A 34 9.69 17.80 -4.97
CA TYR A 34 10.97 17.92 -4.27
C TYR A 34 12.18 17.88 -5.21
N TYR A 35 12.05 17.41 -6.45
CA TYR A 35 13.22 17.02 -7.26
C TYR A 35 14.22 18.16 -7.48
N ALA A 36 13.74 19.38 -7.75
CA ALA A 36 14.57 20.54 -8.05
C ALA A 36 15.38 21.04 -6.85
N GLN A 37 14.90 20.82 -5.62
CA GLN A 37 15.57 21.23 -4.38
C GLN A 37 16.50 20.14 -3.82
N LEU A 38 16.49 18.93 -4.39
CA LEU A 38 17.36 17.85 -3.91
C LEU A 38 18.79 18.02 -4.44
N PRO A 39 19.80 17.87 -3.57
CA PRO A 39 21.19 17.75 -4.01
C PRO A 39 21.38 16.51 -4.89
N GLU A 40 22.43 16.47 -5.70
CA GLU A 40 22.70 15.32 -6.58
C GLU A 40 22.85 14.02 -5.78
N THR A 41 23.44 14.11 -4.58
CA THR A 41 23.61 12.99 -3.65
C THR A 41 22.77 13.21 -2.40
N ILE A 42 21.91 12.23 -2.09
CA ILE A 42 21.00 12.22 -0.94
C ILE A 42 21.25 10.98 -0.06
N PRO A 43 20.80 10.98 1.21
CA PRO A 43 20.69 9.77 1.99
C PRO A 43 19.80 8.75 1.27
N VAL A 44 20.17 7.47 1.24
CA VAL A 44 19.37 6.38 0.64
C VAL A 44 19.19 5.18 1.57
N HIS A 45 19.77 5.25 2.76
CA HIS A 45 19.51 4.36 3.88
C HIS A 45 19.79 5.13 5.17
N PHE A 46 19.01 4.80 6.20
CA PHE A 46 19.12 5.41 7.51
C PHE A 46 19.25 4.30 8.54
N GLY A 47 20.26 4.41 9.41
CA GLY A 47 20.40 3.49 10.54
C GLY A 47 19.28 3.68 11.57
N LEU A 48 19.26 2.86 12.61
CA LEU A 48 18.25 2.94 13.68
C LEU A 48 18.23 4.31 14.39
N GLU A 49 19.39 4.99 14.43
CA GLU A 49 19.52 6.36 14.92
C GLU A 49 18.86 7.41 14.01
N GLY A 50 18.34 7.03 12.84
CA GLY A 50 17.76 7.96 11.86
C GLY A 50 18.80 8.79 11.12
N LYS A 51 20.08 8.46 11.30
CA LYS A 51 21.20 9.08 10.61
C LYS A 51 21.45 8.35 9.29
N PRO A 52 21.79 9.06 8.22
CA PRO A 52 22.25 8.44 6.98
C PRO A 52 23.49 7.58 7.24
N ASP A 53 23.44 6.31 6.82
CA ASP A 53 24.60 5.40 6.79
C ASP A 53 24.94 4.98 5.35
N ARG A 54 24.10 5.34 4.37
CA ARG A 54 24.34 5.15 2.94
C ARG A 54 23.82 6.34 2.13
N TRP A 55 24.54 6.69 1.09
CA TRP A 55 24.25 7.80 0.19
C TRP A 55 24.16 7.35 -1.26
N GLY A 56 23.42 8.09 -2.09
CA GLY A 56 23.24 7.78 -3.50
C GLY A 56 22.54 8.91 -4.26
N GLY A 57 22.38 8.74 -5.57
CA GLY A 57 21.77 9.77 -6.42
C GLY A 57 20.31 10.07 -6.06
N ARG A 58 19.85 11.32 -6.21
CA ARG A 58 18.44 11.73 -5.98
C ARG A 58 17.38 10.95 -6.75
N GLY A 59 17.78 10.30 -7.86
CA GLY A 59 16.93 9.36 -8.61
C GLY A 59 16.50 8.11 -7.82
N ASN A 60 17.17 7.78 -6.71
CA ASN A 60 16.80 6.63 -5.87
C ASN A 60 15.38 6.73 -5.31
N LEU A 61 14.81 7.94 -5.17
CA LEU A 61 13.43 8.13 -4.69
C LEU A 61 12.39 7.37 -5.54
N VAL A 62 12.67 7.13 -6.82
CA VAL A 62 11.78 6.42 -7.76
C VAL A 62 11.59 4.95 -7.38
N VAL A 63 12.45 4.38 -6.54
CA VAL A 63 12.28 3.00 -6.06
C VAL A 63 10.95 2.80 -5.32
N VAL A 64 10.46 3.82 -4.59
CA VAL A 64 9.22 3.71 -3.81
C VAL A 64 7.98 3.58 -4.71
N PRO A 65 7.75 4.45 -5.73
CA PRO A 65 6.63 4.24 -6.64
C PRO A 65 6.75 2.97 -7.47
N ILE A 66 7.96 2.49 -7.81
CA ILE A 66 8.13 1.21 -8.50
C ILE A 66 7.66 0.05 -7.60
N ILE A 67 8.13 0.00 -6.35
CA ILE A 67 7.71 -1.03 -5.39
C ILE A 67 6.21 -0.93 -5.11
N SER A 68 5.67 0.28 -4.95
CA SER A 68 4.24 0.52 -4.75
C SER A 68 3.40 -0.01 -5.92
N ALA A 69 3.81 0.29 -7.17
CA ALA A 69 3.14 -0.20 -8.37
C ALA A 69 3.23 -1.72 -8.48
N PHE A 70 4.38 -2.31 -8.17
CA PHE A 70 4.57 -3.77 -8.14
C PHE A 70 3.64 -4.43 -7.12
N ILE A 71 3.62 -3.96 -5.87
CA ILE A 71 2.77 -4.49 -4.80
C ILE A 71 1.29 -4.33 -5.17
N GLY A 72 0.87 -3.14 -5.63
CA GLY A 72 -0.50 -2.89 -6.07
C GLY A 72 -0.93 -3.83 -7.21
N SER A 73 -0.03 -4.07 -8.17
CA SER A 73 -0.27 -5.00 -9.28
C SER A 73 -0.34 -6.45 -8.81
N LEU A 74 0.51 -6.85 -7.86
CA LEU A 74 0.50 -8.18 -7.25
C LEU A 74 -0.85 -8.45 -6.56
N PHE A 75 -1.32 -7.53 -5.70
CA PHE A 75 -2.60 -7.67 -5.02
C PHE A 75 -3.79 -7.63 -5.97
N TRP A 76 -3.72 -6.86 -7.06
CA TRP A 76 -4.72 -6.90 -8.11
C TRP A 76 -4.72 -8.24 -8.86
N GLY A 77 -3.54 -8.80 -9.12
CA GLY A 77 -3.36 -10.12 -9.73
C GLY A 77 -3.94 -11.25 -8.88
N VAL A 78 -3.74 -11.21 -7.57
CA VAL A 78 -4.34 -12.18 -6.63
C VAL A 78 -5.86 -12.21 -6.75
N ARG A 79 -6.52 -11.05 -6.92
CA ARG A 79 -7.98 -10.95 -7.11
C ARG A 79 -8.49 -11.56 -8.43
N GLN A 80 -7.59 -11.95 -9.34
CA GLN A 80 -7.95 -12.64 -10.58
C GLN A 80 -7.83 -14.17 -10.46
N ILE A 81 -7.26 -14.68 -9.37
CA ILE A 81 -7.12 -16.11 -9.12
C ILE A 81 -8.49 -16.68 -8.74
N PRO A 82 -8.85 -17.91 -9.17
CA PRO A 82 -10.09 -18.55 -8.74
C PRO A 82 -10.17 -18.64 -7.20
N ALA A 83 -11.34 -18.33 -6.67
CA ALA A 83 -11.58 -18.29 -5.22
C ALA A 83 -11.31 -19.62 -4.51
N ASP A 84 -11.33 -20.73 -5.25
CA ASP A 84 -11.01 -22.07 -4.79
C ASP A 84 -9.55 -22.22 -4.30
N PHE A 85 -8.66 -21.32 -4.72
CA PHE A 85 -7.28 -21.27 -4.24
C PHE A 85 -7.11 -20.35 -3.02
N TYR A 86 -8.15 -19.66 -2.58
CA TYR A 86 -8.07 -18.81 -1.40
C TYR A 86 -8.08 -19.65 -0.13
N ASN A 87 -7.16 -19.37 0.79
CA ASN A 87 -7.17 -19.93 2.13
C ASN A 87 -8.22 -19.18 2.99
N LEU A 88 -9.47 -19.64 2.93
CA LEU A 88 -10.61 -19.03 3.62
C LEU A 88 -10.89 -19.72 4.97
N PRO A 89 -11.37 -18.99 5.98
CA PRO A 89 -11.70 -19.55 7.29
C PRO A 89 -12.95 -20.45 7.29
N THR A 90 -13.72 -20.46 6.20
CA THR A 90 -14.92 -21.27 6.03
C THR A 90 -14.92 -21.92 4.66
N ALA A 91 -15.55 -23.10 4.55
CA ALA A 91 -15.74 -23.77 3.26
C ALA A 91 -16.49 -22.87 2.27
N LEU A 92 -16.01 -22.86 1.02
CA LEU A 92 -16.65 -22.13 -0.07
C LEU A 92 -17.79 -22.98 -0.66
N THR A 93 -19.03 -22.50 -0.56
CA THR A 93 -20.21 -23.16 -1.12
C THR A 93 -20.84 -22.30 -2.23
N PRO A 94 -21.69 -22.85 -3.11
CA PRO A 94 -22.38 -22.07 -4.12
C PRO A 94 -23.16 -20.87 -3.54
N GLU A 95 -23.76 -21.04 -2.36
CA GLU A 95 -24.63 -20.05 -1.71
C GLU A 95 -23.86 -18.89 -1.08
N ASN A 96 -22.60 -19.12 -0.68
CA ASN A 96 -21.78 -18.13 0.01
C ASN A 96 -20.63 -17.57 -0.84
N ARG A 97 -20.34 -18.19 -1.98
CA ARG A 97 -19.17 -17.86 -2.83
C ARG A 97 -19.07 -16.38 -3.17
N GLU A 98 -20.16 -15.77 -3.63
CA GLU A 98 -20.13 -14.36 -4.01
C GLU A 98 -19.79 -13.45 -2.81
N ARG A 99 -20.40 -13.73 -1.65
CA ARG A 99 -20.17 -12.95 -0.43
C ARG A 99 -18.73 -13.09 0.05
N GLN A 100 -18.17 -14.29 0.02
CA GLN A 100 -16.79 -14.54 0.43
C GLN A 100 -15.78 -13.93 -0.53
N VAL A 101 -15.98 -14.05 -1.85
CA VAL A 101 -15.12 -13.43 -2.85
C VAL A 101 -15.11 -11.91 -2.70
N ARG A 102 -16.28 -11.30 -2.56
CA ARG A 102 -16.40 -9.85 -2.34
C ARG A 102 -15.70 -9.43 -1.05
N ASN A 103 -15.87 -10.19 0.03
CA ASN A 103 -15.22 -9.92 1.30
C ASN A 103 -13.68 -9.96 1.18
N THR A 104 -13.15 -10.98 0.51
CA THR A 104 -11.71 -11.13 0.28
C THR A 104 -11.16 -10.02 -0.62
N HIS A 105 -11.86 -9.64 -1.69
CA HIS A 105 -11.40 -8.57 -2.58
C HIS A 105 -11.36 -7.21 -1.88
N GLU A 106 -12.37 -6.91 -1.05
CA GLU A 106 -12.41 -5.70 -0.24
C GLU A 106 -11.27 -5.69 0.82
N MET A 107 -10.98 -6.84 1.44
CA MET A 107 -9.82 -7.00 2.33
C MET A 107 -8.50 -6.69 1.61
N LEU A 108 -8.28 -7.29 0.43
CA LEU A 108 -7.07 -7.08 -0.36
C LEU A 108 -6.95 -5.61 -0.82
N ALA A 109 -8.07 -4.96 -1.15
CA ALA A 109 -8.09 -3.53 -1.45
C ALA A 109 -7.72 -2.66 -0.25
N MET A 110 -8.24 -2.98 0.93
CA MET A 110 -7.90 -2.26 2.17
C MET A 110 -6.43 -2.47 2.56
N LEU A 111 -5.92 -3.69 2.48
CA LEU A 111 -4.50 -3.98 2.72
C LEU A 111 -3.60 -3.22 1.75
N THR A 112 -3.95 -3.19 0.46
CA THR A 112 -3.22 -2.42 -0.56
C THR A 112 -3.22 -0.93 -0.20
N LEU A 113 -4.37 -0.37 0.20
CA LEU A 113 -4.48 1.03 0.58
C LEU A 113 -3.61 1.36 1.81
N VAL A 114 -3.64 0.54 2.85
CA VAL A 114 -2.79 0.70 4.04
C VAL A 114 -1.30 0.71 3.65
N THR A 115 -0.89 -0.20 2.76
CA THR A 115 0.48 -0.21 2.22
C THR A 115 0.80 1.06 1.44
N MET A 116 -0.13 1.59 0.62
CA MET A 116 0.11 2.84 -0.11
C MET A 116 0.24 4.05 0.80
N ILE A 117 -0.54 4.12 1.90
CA ILE A 117 -0.42 5.17 2.91
C ILE A 117 0.96 5.11 3.56
N PHE A 118 1.41 3.92 3.94
CA PHE A 118 2.76 3.69 4.48
C PHE A 118 3.83 4.18 3.49
N MET A 119 3.75 3.76 2.21
CA MET A 119 4.74 4.13 1.19
C MET A 119 4.81 5.64 0.96
N VAL A 120 3.65 6.32 0.85
CA VAL A 120 3.59 7.79 0.70
C VAL A 120 4.19 8.49 1.92
N TRP A 121 3.85 8.06 3.13
CA TRP A 121 4.39 8.65 4.35
C TRP A 121 5.92 8.51 4.39
N THR A 122 6.45 7.30 4.19
CA THR A 122 7.91 7.09 4.22
C THR A 122 8.64 7.84 3.12
N LEU A 123 8.03 7.96 1.92
CA LEU A 123 8.60 8.72 0.81
C LEU A 123 8.62 10.23 1.12
N TRP A 124 7.56 10.75 1.73
CA TRP A 124 7.49 12.15 2.12
C TRP A 124 8.54 12.51 3.17
N ASP A 125 8.65 11.70 4.24
CA ASP A 125 9.66 11.90 5.28
C ASP A 125 11.08 11.80 4.69
N TRP A 126 11.31 10.88 3.75
CA TRP A 126 12.60 10.74 3.07
C TRP A 126 12.93 11.94 2.18
N ALA A 127 12.01 12.36 1.31
CA ALA A 127 12.21 13.49 0.40
C ALA A 127 12.44 14.81 1.17
N ARG A 128 11.69 15.03 2.26
CA ARG A 128 11.87 16.17 3.15
C ARG A 128 13.24 16.14 3.85
N SER A 129 13.61 15.01 4.44
CA SER A 129 14.91 14.82 5.09
C SER A 129 16.06 15.12 4.14
N ALA A 130 15.97 14.59 2.91
CA ALA A 130 16.98 14.80 1.87
C ALA A 130 17.07 16.26 1.40
N ALA A 131 15.95 16.97 1.28
CA ALA A 131 15.96 18.36 0.81
C ALA A 131 16.40 19.37 1.87
N ASN A 132 16.09 19.12 3.15
CA ASN A 132 16.35 20.08 4.23
C ASN A 132 17.57 19.71 5.09
N ALA A 133 18.28 18.62 4.76
CA ALA A 133 19.34 18.04 5.58
C ALA A 133 18.88 17.75 7.04
N GLU A 134 17.60 17.41 7.21
CA GLU A 134 17.00 17.05 8.50
C GLU A 134 17.06 15.53 8.73
N LEU A 135 17.03 15.08 9.98
CA LEU A 135 16.82 13.66 10.30
C LEU A 135 15.39 13.22 9.98
N VAL A 136 15.20 11.94 9.64
CA VAL A 136 13.85 11.37 9.47
C VAL A 136 13.07 11.47 10.79
N ARG A 137 11.90 12.12 10.72
CA ARG A 137 11.09 12.46 11.89
C ARG A 137 10.41 11.23 12.50
N SER A 138 9.79 10.39 11.67
CA SER A 138 8.93 9.30 12.14
C SER A 138 9.46 7.93 11.73
N LYS A 139 10.34 7.33 12.56
CA LYS A 139 10.99 6.05 12.24
C LYS A 139 10.08 4.84 12.48
N ILE A 140 9.46 4.84 13.65
CA ILE A 140 8.68 3.70 14.16
C ILE A 140 7.19 3.90 13.90
N ALA A 141 6.71 5.15 13.88
CA ALA A 141 5.28 5.43 13.74
C ALA A 141 4.66 4.88 12.43
N PRO A 142 5.28 5.02 11.24
CA PRO A 142 4.74 4.41 10.02
C PRO A 142 4.69 2.88 10.09
N ILE A 143 5.67 2.25 10.75
CA ILE A 143 5.75 0.80 10.94
C ILE A 143 4.64 0.33 11.90
N ILE A 144 4.46 1.00 13.03
CA ILE A 144 3.37 0.71 13.97
C ILE A 144 2.02 0.90 13.28
N PHE A 145 1.83 2.01 12.57
CA PHE A 145 0.62 2.26 11.79
C PHE A 145 0.36 1.11 10.82
N MET A 146 1.35 0.74 9.99
CA MET A 146 1.20 -0.34 9.03
C MET A 146 0.85 -1.66 9.73
N GLY A 147 1.61 -2.06 10.76
CA GLY A 147 1.39 -3.32 11.47
C GLY A 147 0.02 -3.39 12.14
N VAL A 148 -0.38 -2.34 12.85
CA VAL A 148 -1.69 -2.27 13.53
C VAL A 148 -2.82 -2.24 12.50
N SER A 149 -2.72 -1.43 11.45
CA SER A 149 -3.76 -1.35 10.42
C SER A 149 -3.89 -2.63 9.62
N MET A 150 -2.79 -3.31 9.28
CA MET A 150 -2.82 -4.60 8.61
C MET A 150 -3.44 -5.70 9.49
N LEU A 151 -3.06 -5.75 10.78
CA LEU A 151 -3.63 -6.70 11.72
C LEU A 151 -5.13 -6.44 11.92
N ALA A 152 -5.52 -5.19 12.19
CA ALA A 152 -6.91 -4.80 12.38
C ALA A 152 -7.77 -5.11 11.15
N THR A 153 -7.25 -4.81 9.95
CA THR A 153 -7.90 -5.15 8.67
C THR A 153 -8.11 -6.66 8.56
N THR A 154 -7.04 -7.44 8.72
CA THR A 154 -7.11 -8.90 8.61
C THR A 154 -8.11 -9.50 9.60
N VAL A 155 -8.03 -9.09 10.87
CA VAL A 155 -8.94 -9.56 11.93
C VAL A 155 -10.39 -9.20 11.60
N TYR A 156 -10.66 -7.97 11.14
CA TYR A 156 -11.99 -7.53 10.78
C TYR A 156 -12.58 -8.38 9.64
N TYR A 157 -11.86 -8.52 8.52
CA TYR A 157 -12.36 -9.22 7.33
C TYR A 157 -12.45 -10.74 7.54
N VAL A 158 -11.56 -11.33 8.34
CA VAL A 158 -11.65 -12.74 8.74
C VAL A 158 -12.84 -12.98 9.67
N ARG A 159 -13.07 -12.13 10.67
CA ARG A 159 -14.27 -12.21 11.52
C ARG A 159 -15.54 -12.07 10.70
N ARG A 160 -15.57 -11.14 9.73
CA ARG A 160 -16.70 -10.94 8.83
C ARG A 160 -16.93 -12.18 7.95
N ALA A 161 -15.88 -12.86 7.51
CA ALA A 161 -16.00 -14.09 6.71
C ALA A 161 -16.78 -15.21 7.44
N TYR A 162 -16.62 -15.36 8.76
CA TYR A 162 -17.40 -16.34 9.54
C TYR A 162 -18.90 -16.05 9.58
N VAL A 163 -19.29 -14.78 9.46
CA VAL A 163 -20.70 -14.36 9.42
C VAL A 163 -21.30 -14.55 8.02
N LEU A 164 -20.47 -14.51 6.97
CA LEU A 164 -20.87 -14.60 5.56
C LEU A 164 -20.96 -16.04 5.02
N ARG A 165 -21.02 -17.04 5.90
CA ARG A 165 -21.12 -18.46 5.56
C ARG A 165 -22.33 -18.84 4.72
#